data_AF-A0A949P1D3-F1
#
_entry.id   AF-A0A949P1D3-F1
#
_cell.length_a   1.000
_cell.length_b   1.000
_cell.length_c   1.000
_cell.angle_alpha   90.00
_cell.angle_beta   90.00
_cell.angle_gamma   90.00
#
_symmetry.space_group_name_H-M   'P 1'
#
loop_
_entity.id
_entity.type
_entity.pdbx_description
1 polymer ?
#
loop_
_entity_poly.entity_id
_entity_poly.type
_entity_poly.pdbx_seq_one_letter_code
_entity_poly.pdbx_strand_id
1 'polypeptide(L)'
;MTKKKKKFATPQALGAVFVILLAMASVALFAPGLFMGEQTASDGLAGTVSVKGTVKLTALDLSKNEVMALNQAVQEHRNTFSQVDLFLDSKGGPDQMEGDTVLVWAMVLETNGECEIRSWSRKVARAELVPQVVLYMKKAAREYAEFRKFPDVTQNFKCLYI
;
A
#
# COMPACT_ATOMS: atom_id res chain seq x y z
N MET A 1 -38.24 -60.58 -10.43
CA MET A 1 -38.48 -59.22 -10.95
C MET A 1 -38.99 -58.33 -9.81
N THR A 2 -38.14 -57.49 -9.22
CA THR A 2 -38.50 -56.59 -8.11
C THR A 2 -38.44 -55.14 -8.59
N LYS A 3 -39.62 -54.48 -8.68
CA LYS A 3 -39.75 -53.08 -9.09
C LYS A 3 -39.31 -52.15 -7.95
N LYS A 4 -38.17 -51.46 -8.11
CA LYS A 4 -37.73 -50.38 -7.21
C LYS A 4 -38.64 -49.15 -7.36
N LYS A 5 -39.36 -48.79 -6.29
CA LYS A 5 -40.11 -47.52 -6.20
C LYS A 5 -39.12 -46.36 -6.00
N LYS A 6 -39.00 -45.45 -6.97
CA LYS A 6 -38.30 -44.16 -6.82
C LYS A 6 -39.15 -43.26 -5.91
N LYS A 7 -38.64 -42.96 -4.71
CA LYS A 7 -39.21 -41.93 -3.83
C LYS A 7 -38.83 -40.57 -4.41
N PHE A 8 -39.81 -39.85 -4.96
CA PHE A 8 -39.63 -38.46 -5.37
C PHE A 8 -39.46 -37.60 -4.12
N ALA A 9 -38.36 -36.85 -4.06
CA ALA A 9 -38.10 -35.92 -2.97
C ALA A 9 -39.13 -34.79 -2.98
N THR A 10 -39.73 -34.55 -1.82
CA THR A 10 -40.74 -33.52 -1.57
C THR A 10 -40.16 -32.13 -1.86
N PRO A 11 -40.87 -31.23 -2.57
CA PRO A 11 -40.34 -29.92 -2.99
C PRO A 11 -39.91 -29.00 -1.85
N GLN A 12 -40.31 -29.29 -0.60
CA GLN A 12 -39.89 -28.55 0.58
C GLN A 12 -38.41 -28.77 0.95
N ALA A 13 -37.83 -29.93 0.63
CA ALA A 13 -36.42 -30.21 0.93
C ALA A 13 -35.45 -29.45 0.01
N LEU A 14 -35.88 -29.14 -1.22
CA LEU A 14 -35.08 -28.37 -2.19
C LEU A 14 -34.95 -26.89 -1.80
N GLY A 15 -36.02 -26.29 -1.25
CA GLY A 15 -35.99 -24.90 -0.81
C GLY A 15 -35.02 -24.65 0.35
N ALA A 16 -34.98 -25.56 1.33
CA ALA A 16 -34.09 -25.43 2.49
C ALA A 16 -32.59 -25.50 2.11
N VAL A 17 -32.24 -26.35 1.14
CA VAL A 17 -30.86 -26.48 0.64
C VAL A 17 -30.41 -25.21 -0.09
N PHE A 18 -31.30 -24.56 -0.84
CA PHE A 18 -30.99 -23.33 -1.57
C PHE A 18 -30.70 -22.14 -0.63
N VAL A 19 -31.45 -22.01 0.46
CA VAL A 19 -31.25 -20.94 1.46
C VAL A 19 -29.92 -21.11 2.20
N ILE A 20 -29.53 -22.34 2.54
CA ILE A 20 -28.24 -22.62 3.21
C ILE A 20 -27.06 -22.32 2.28
N LEU A 21 -27.15 -22.66 0.99
CA LEU A 21 -26.10 -22.34 0.02
C LEU A 21 -25.95 -20.82 -0.20
N LEU A 22 -27.07 -20.07 -0.23
CA LEU A 22 -27.04 -18.60 -0.30
C LEU A 22 -26.42 -17.96 0.95
N ALA A 23 -26.70 -18.51 2.14
CA ALA A 23 -26.12 -18.03 3.40
C ALA A 23 -24.60 -18.34 3.51
N MET A 24 -24.14 -19.47 2.98
CA MET A 24 -22.69 -19.75 2.93
C MET A 24 -21.96 -18.89 1.89
N ALA A 25 -22.61 -18.56 0.78
CA ALA A 25 -22.03 -17.67 -0.24
C ALA A 25 -21.89 -16.23 0.26
N SER A 26 -22.81 -15.73 1.09
CA SER A 26 -22.69 -14.39 1.67
C SER A 26 -21.57 -14.30 2.72
N VAL A 27 -21.34 -15.34 3.53
CA VAL A 27 -20.21 -15.36 4.49
C VAL A 27 -18.85 -15.38 3.77
N ALA A 28 -18.75 -16.03 2.61
CA ALA A 28 -17.51 -16.05 1.82
C ALA A 28 -17.15 -14.67 1.22
N LEU A 29 -18.12 -13.79 0.98
CA LEU A 29 -17.88 -12.44 0.44
C LEU A 29 -17.53 -11.40 1.51
N PHE A 30 -17.77 -11.69 2.80
CA PHE A 30 -17.56 -10.75 3.91
C PHE A 30 -16.52 -11.22 4.94
N ALA A 31 -15.68 -12.19 4.61
CA ALA A 31 -14.54 -12.58 5.44
C ALA A 31 -13.21 -12.00 4.89
N PRO A 32 -12.91 -10.70 5.09
CA PRO A 32 -11.58 -10.19 4.83
C PRO A 32 -10.66 -10.72 5.94
N GLY A 33 -9.91 -11.80 5.68
CA GLY A 33 -8.73 -12.08 6.52
C GLY A 33 -8.29 -13.53 6.76
N LEU A 34 -8.98 -14.58 6.29
CA LEU A 34 -8.62 -15.96 6.66
C LEU A 34 -7.65 -16.69 5.70
N PHE A 35 -7.20 -16.06 4.61
CA PHE A 35 -6.29 -16.68 3.62
C PHE A 35 -5.10 -15.77 3.22
N MET A 36 -4.61 -14.92 4.11
CA MET A 36 -3.30 -14.29 3.90
C MET A 36 -2.23 -15.15 4.57
N GLY A 37 -1.62 -16.01 3.76
CA GLY A 37 -0.34 -16.62 4.08
C GLY A 37 0.66 -15.54 4.48
N GLU A 38 1.59 -15.92 5.34
CA GLU A 38 2.66 -15.08 5.88
C GLU A 38 3.60 -14.65 4.75
N GLN A 39 3.17 -13.68 3.94
CA GLN A 39 4.03 -12.98 3.00
C GLN A 39 4.99 -12.14 3.83
N THR A 40 6.26 -12.53 3.81
CA THR A 40 7.36 -11.71 4.30
C THR A 40 7.25 -10.31 3.71
N ALA A 41 7.30 -9.28 4.55
CA ALA A 41 7.02 -7.89 4.21
C ALA A 41 7.84 -7.33 3.02
N SER A 42 8.89 -8.03 2.59
CA SER A 42 9.65 -7.72 1.37
C SER A 42 8.83 -7.88 0.08
N ASP A 43 7.82 -8.75 0.05
CA ASP A 43 6.93 -8.95 -1.11
C ASP A 43 5.66 -8.08 -1.03
N GLY A 44 5.51 -7.29 0.04
CA GLY A 44 4.26 -6.61 0.37
C GLY A 44 4.12 -5.20 -0.17
N LEU A 45 5.21 -4.49 -0.47
CA LEU A 45 5.12 -3.12 -1.01
C LEU A 45 4.73 -3.14 -2.49
N ALA A 46 3.86 -2.23 -2.90
CA ALA A 46 3.55 -2.01 -4.30
C ALA A 46 4.86 -1.76 -5.08
N GLY A 47 5.04 -2.40 -6.24
CA GLY A 47 6.28 -2.31 -7.04
C GLY A 47 6.67 -0.89 -7.49
N THR A 48 5.80 0.08 -7.25
CA THR A 48 6.04 1.52 -7.40
C THR A 48 6.94 2.11 -6.31
N VAL A 49 7.06 1.46 -5.15
CA VAL A 49 7.86 1.94 -4.01
C VAL A 49 9.23 1.27 -4.02
N SER A 50 10.29 2.08 -4.15
CA SER A 50 11.68 1.63 -4.03
C SER A 50 12.31 2.26 -2.78
N VAL A 51 12.98 1.43 -1.97
CA VAL A 51 13.77 1.91 -0.82
C VAL A 51 15.25 1.90 -1.20
N LYS A 52 15.90 3.06 -1.07
CA LYS A 52 17.31 3.31 -1.39
C LYS A 52 18.03 3.81 -0.13
N GLY A 53 19.35 3.65 -0.06
CA GLY A 53 20.18 4.13 1.05
C GLY A 53 20.84 2.99 1.83
N THR A 54 21.33 3.31 3.01
CA THR A 54 22.01 2.35 3.91
C THR A 54 21.05 1.41 4.62
N VAL A 55 19.76 1.79 4.73
CA VAL A 55 18.72 1.01 5.41
C VAL A 55 17.98 0.13 4.42
N LYS A 56 18.03 -1.19 4.64
CA LYS A 56 17.26 -2.16 3.84
C LYS A 56 15.81 -2.21 4.31
N LEU A 57 14.89 -2.48 3.38
CA LEU A 57 13.46 -2.66 3.69
C LEU A 57 13.22 -3.71 4.79
N THR A 58 13.96 -4.82 4.75
CA THR A 58 13.85 -5.89 5.76
C THR A 58 14.29 -5.45 7.15
N ALA A 59 15.20 -4.46 7.25
CA ALA A 59 15.68 -3.92 8.53
C ALA A 59 14.70 -2.92 9.16
N LEU A 60 13.74 -2.40 8.37
CA LEU A 60 12.70 -1.53 8.89
C LEU A 60 11.67 -2.31 9.73
N ASP A 61 11.54 -3.62 9.53
CA ASP A 61 10.53 -4.44 10.20
C ASP A 61 9.12 -3.80 10.15
N LEU A 62 8.67 -3.46 8.94
CA LEU A 62 7.36 -2.84 8.74
C LEU A 62 6.26 -3.81 9.15
N SER A 63 5.40 -3.36 10.05
CA SER A 63 4.17 -4.07 10.39
C SER A 63 3.24 -4.17 9.18
N LYS A 64 2.34 -5.16 9.20
CA LYS A 64 1.31 -5.32 8.15
C LYS A 64 0.46 -4.06 7.95
N ASN A 65 0.16 -3.35 9.05
CA ASN A 65 -0.61 -2.10 9.00
C ASN A 65 0.16 -0.97 8.31
N GLU A 66 1.47 -0.85 8.57
CA GLU A 66 2.31 0.13 7.90
C GLU A 66 2.44 -0.14 6.40
N VAL A 67 2.65 -1.41 6.01
CA VAL A 67 2.69 -1.81 4.59
C VAL A 67 1.37 -1.49 3.90
N MET A 68 0.24 -1.81 4.54
CA MET A 68 -1.09 -1.51 4.01
C MET A 68 -1.31 0.00 3.87
N ALA A 69 -0.89 0.81 4.84
CA ALA A 69 -1.01 2.27 4.79
C ALA A 69 -0.18 2.88 3.64
N LEU A 70 1.06 2.42 3.45
CA LEU A 70 1.90 2.85 2.32
C LEU A 70 1.26 2.47 0.98
N ASN A 71 0.83 1.22 0.83
CA ASN A 71 0.20 0.75 -0.41
C ASN A 71 -1.10 1.50 -0.71
N GLN A 72 -1.91 1.78 0.30
CA GLN A 72 -3.13 2.55 0.15
C GLN A 72 -2.82 3.97 -0.33
N ALA A 73 -1.82 4.63 0.25
CA ALA A 73 -1.40 5.98 -0.16
C ALA A 73 -0.87 6.01 -1.60
N VAL A 74 -0.06 5.02 -1.99
CA VAL A 74 0.40 4.84 -3.38
C VAL A 74 -0.78 4.64 -4.32
N GLN A 75 -1.70 3.76 -3.97
CA GLN A 75 -2.87 3.45 -4.79
C GLN A 75 -3.81 4.66 -4.95
N GLU A 76 -4.01 5.46 -3.90
CA GLU A 76 -4.81 6.69 -3.93
C GLU A 76 -4.21 7.74 -4.89
N HIS A 77 -2.88 7.75 -5.03
CA HIS A 77 -2.15 8.73 -5.83
C HIS A 77 -1.49 8.16 -7.09
N ARG A 78 -1.85 6.94 -7.52
CA ARG A 78 -1.24 6.24 -8.67
C ARG A 78 -1.40 6.95 -10.02
N ASN A 79 -2.43 7.80 -10.16
CA ASN A 79 -2.65 8.58 -11.37
C ASN A 79 -1.72 9.81 -11.43
N THR A 80 -1.15 10.18 -10.29
CA THR A 80 -0.28 11.33 -10.12
C THR A 80 1.20 10.92 -10.10
N PHE A 81 1.51 9.86 -9.36
CA PHE A 81 2.88 9.37 -9.17
C PHE A 81 3.07 8.02 -9.84
N SER A 82 4.07 7.95 -10.72
CA SER A 82 4.48 6.75 -11.44
C SER A 82 5.51 5.93 -10.66
N GLN A 83 6.30 6.58 -9.79
CA GLN A 83 7.32 5.97 -8.94
C GLN A 83 7.47 6.74 -7.62
N VAL A 84 7.77 5.99 -6.54
CA VAL A 84 8.05 6.51 -5.19
C VAL A 84 9.39 5.96 -4.72
N ASP A 85 10.42 6.79 -4.72
CA ASP A 85 11.73 6.46 -4.17
C ASP A 85 11.88 7.01 -2.75
N LEU A 86 12.06 6.13 -1.77
CA LEU A 86 12.36 6.48 -0.39
C LEU A 86 13.86 6.31 -0.13
N PHE A 87 14.54 7.38 0.25
CA PHE A 87 15.94 7.37 0.63
C PHE A 87 16.04 7.33 2.15
N LEU A 88 16.61 6.27 2.70
CA LEU A 88 16.69 6.03 4.14
C LEU A 88 18.12 5.75 4.57
N ASP A 89 18.59 6.56 5.52
CA ASP A 89 19.87 6.39 6.16
C ASP A 89 19.75 6.34 7.68
N SER A 90 20.60 5.54 8.32
CA SER A 90 20.73 5.49 9.78
C SER A 90 22.18 5.70 10.17
N LYS A 91 22.39 6.38 11.30
CA LYS A 91 23.73 6.48 11.91
C LYS A 91 24.08 5.25 12.76
N GLY A 92 23.11 4.38 13.06
CA GLY A 92 23.29 3.13 13.81
C GLY A 92 23.55 1.93 12.90
N GLY A 93 24.17 0.88 13.45
CA GLY A 93 24.38 -0.39 12.75
C GLY A 93 23.06 -1.04 12.31
N PRO A 94 23.10 -1.93 11.29
CA PRO A 94 21.92 -2.44 10.61
C PRO A 94 21.10 -3.50 11.37
N ASP A 95 21.55 -3.94 12.56
CA ASP A 95 21.14 -5.23 13.09
C ASP A 95 19.75 -5.27 13.76
N GLN A 96 19.15 -4.12 14.09
CA GLN A 96 17.71 -4.00 14.37
C GLN A 96 17.32 -2.53 14.54
N MET A 97 16.25 -2.09 13.86
CA MET A 97 15.71 -0.75 14.04
C MET A 97 14.55 -0.77 15.02
N GLU A 98 14.82 -0.36 16.25
CA GLU A 98 13.77 -0.12 17.25
C GLU A 98 12.92 1.11 16.89
N GLY A 99 11.72 1.21 17.47
CA GLY A 99 10.75 2.26 17.11
C GLY A 99 11.24 3.69 17.31
N ASP A 100 12.17 3.91 18.25
CA ASP A 100 12.78 5.21 18.55
C ASP A 100 14.05 5.49 17.73
N THR A 101 14.50 4.53 16.92
CA THR A 101 15.68 4.68 16.05
C THR A 101 15.48 5.87 15.11
N VAL A 102 16.40 6.82 15.16
CA VAL A 102 16.33 8.03 14.32
C VAL A 102 16.88 7.73 12.93
N LEU A 103 16.01 7.85 11.94
CA LEU A 103 16.31 7.73 10.53
C LEU A 103 16.46 9.11 9.90
N VAL A 104 17.37 9.24 8.95
CA VAL A 104 17.42 10.34 8.01
C VAL A 104 16.67 9.88 6.77
N TRP A 105 15.59 10.54 6.42
CA TRP A 105 14.77 10.17 5.27
C TRP A 105 14.64 11.33 4.28
N ALA A 106 14.52 10.98 3.00
CA ALA A 106 14.07 11.84 1.92
C ALA A 106 13.23 11.01 0.94
N MET A 107 12.49 11.68 0.07
CA MET A 107 11.60 11.03 -0.88
C MET A 107 11.65 11.74 -2.22
N VAL A 108 11.62 10.96 -3.29
CA VAL A 108 11.44 11.44 -4.65
C VAL A 108 10.19 10.77 -5.22
N LEU A 109 9.25 11.58 -5.70
CA LEU A 109 8.05 11.13 -6.36
C LEU A 109 8.15 11.52 -7.82
N GLU A 110 8.22 10.53 -8.71
CA GLU A 110 8.18 10.78 -10.14
C GLU A 110 6.73 10.88 -10.58
N THR A 111 6.41 11.90 -11.36
CA THR A 111 5.12 12.00 -12.05
C THR A 111 5.19 11.26 -13.39
N ASN A 112 4.18 11.34 -14.24
CA ASN A 112 4.13 10.62 -15.53
C ASN A 112 5.12 11.19 -16.58
N GLY A 113 6.40 11.33 -16.22
CA GLY A 113 7.51 11.76 -17.07
C GLY A 113 7.75 13.27 -17.15
N GLU A 114 6.96 14.08 -16.45
CA GLU A 114 6.97 15.54 -16.61
C GLU A 114 7.78 16.27 -15.52
N CYS A 115 7.69 15.80 -14.28
CA CYS A 115 8.23 16.48 -13.12
C CYS A 115 8.60 15.49 -12.01
N GLU A 116 9.70 15.78 -11.31
CA GLU A 116 10.09 15.11 -10.08
C GLU A 116 9.72 15.98 -8.88
N ILE A 117 9.11 15.37 -7.87
CA ILE A 117 8.85 16.04 -6.60
C ILE A 117 9.80 15.47 -5.55
N ARG A 118 10.63 16.33 -4.95
CA ARG A 118 11.64 15.94 -3.98
C ARG A 118 11.32 16.51 -2.61
N SER A 119 11.43 15.70 -1.57
CA SER A 119 11.39 16.20 -0.20
C SER A 119 12.79 16.57 0.28
N TRP A 120 12.86 17.59 1.14
CA TRP A 120 14.09 17.85 1.89
C TRP A 120 14.37 16.73 2.88
N SER A 121 15.66 16.42 3.07
CA SER A 121 16.08 15.42 4.04
C SER A 121 15.69 15.83 5.46
N ARG A 122 15.10 14.88 6.22
CA ARG A 122 14.61 15.11 7.58
C ARG A 122 14.95 13.94 8.48
N LYS A 123 15.05 14.22 9.77
CA LYS A 123 15.15 13.19 10.80
C LYS A 123 13.75 12.76 11.24
N VAL A 124 13.54 11.46 11.38
CA VAL A 124 12.27 10.88 11.83
C VAL A 124 12.55 9.65 12.68
N ALA A 125 11.79 9.43 13.75
CA ALA A 125 11.83 8.16 14.47
C ALA A 125 11.26 7.05 13.57
N ARG A 126 11.76 5.82 13.69
CA ARG A 126 11.30 4.69 12.86
C ARG A 126 9.78 4.51 12.96
N ALA A 127 9.19 4.59 14.15
CA ALA A 127 7.75 4.47 14.36
C ALA A 127 6.92 5.54 13.62
N GLU A 128 7.51 6.71 13.36
CA GLU A 128 6.86 7.84 12.69
C GLU A 128 7.13 7.87 11.18
N LEU A 129 7.98 6.98 10.66
CA LEU A 129 8.38 6.99 9.25
C LEU A 129 7.19 6.87 8.30
N VAL A 130 6.36 5.84 8.48
CA VAL A 130 5.23 5.58 7.57
C VAL A 130 4.17 6.69 7.63
N PRO A 131 3.70 7.14 8.81
CA PRO A 131 2.80 8.30 8.89
C PRO A 131 3.34 9.54 8.17
N GLN A 132 4.64 9.82 8.30
CA GLN A 132 5.29 10.95 7.61
C GLN A 132 5.31 10.75 6.10
N VAL A 133 5.70 9.57 5.60
CA VAL A 133 5.69 9.28 4.15
C VAL A 133 4.29 9.49 3.57
N VAL A 134 3.26 8.94 4.19
CA VAL A 134 1.86 9.09 3.76
C VAL A 134 1.44 10.56 3.74
N LEU A 135 1.76 11.31 4.80
CA LEU A 135 1.47 12.73 4.89
C LEU A 135 2.15 13.54 3.77
N TYR A 136 3.40 13.22 3.46
CA TYR A 136 4.15 13.89 2.39
C TYR A 136 3.62 13.55 1.01
N MET A 137 3.27 12.30 0.74
CA MET A 137 2.65 11.93 -0.54
C MET A 137 1.36 12.71 -0.78
N LYS A 138 0.51 12.82 0.25
CA LYS A 138 -0.73 13.61 0.16
C LYS A 138 -0.45 15.10 -0.07
N LYS A 139 0.52 15.67 0.66
CA LYS A 139 0.94 17.07 0.49
C LYS A 139 1.47 17.30 -0.93
N ALA A 140 2.34 16.43 -1.41
CA ALA A 140 2.92 16.48 -2.74
C ALA A 140 1.86 16.39 -3.85
N ALA A 141 0.89 15.49 -3.70
CA ALA A 141 -0.18 15.33 -4.69
C ALA A 141 -1.02 16.61 -4.80
N ARG A 142 -1.32 17.24 -3.67
CA ARG A 142 -2.05 18.51 -3.63
C ARG A 142 -1.25 19.65 -4.25
N GLU A 143 0.01 19.82 -3.87
CA GLU A 143 0.85 20.89 -4.41
C GLU A 143 1.11 20.73 -5.90
N TYR A 144 1.30 19.51 -6.38
CA TYR A 144 1.41 19.23 -7.80
C TYR A 144 0.11 19.50 -8.57
N ALA A 145 -1.05 19.16 -7.99
CA ALA A 145 -2.34 19.48 -8.61
C ALA A 145 -2.56 21.01 -8.73
N GLU A 146 -2.15 21.80 -7.74
CA GLU A 146 -2.15 23.26 -7.83
C GLU A 146 -1.15 23.75 -8.89
N PHE A 147 0.05 23.19 -8.91
CA PHE A 147 1.08 23.53 -9.88
C PHE A 147 0.65 23.30 -11.33
N ARG A 148 -0.06 22.19 -11.61
CA ARG A 148 -0.59 21.86 -12.95
C ARG A 148 -1.63 22.84 -13.48
N LYS A 149 -2.18 23.74 -12.65
CA LYS A 149 -3.09 24.80 -13.12
C LYS A 149 -2.38 25.87 -13.96
N PHE A 150 -1.04 25.90 -13.94
CA PHE A 150 -0.23 26.90 -14.64
C PHE A 150 0.65 26.24 -15.73
N PRO A 151 0.11 26.03 -16.95
CA PRO A 151 0.77 25.24 -18.00
C PRO A 151 2.08 25.83 -18.52
N ASP A 152 2.26 27.15 -18.42
CA ASP A 152 3.51 27.82 -18.82
C ASP A 152 4.67 27.45 -17.89
N VAL A 153 4.36 27.06 -16.66
CA VAL A 153 5.33 26.70 -15.62
C VAL A 153 5.70 25.22 -15.75
N THR A 154 4.76 24.34 -16.12
CA THR A 154 5.04 22.89 -16.26
C THR A 154 6.04 22.58 -17.38
N GLN A 155 6.08 23.38 -18.46
CA GLN A 155 7.05 23.18 -19.54
C GLN A 155 8.49 23.48 -19.14
N ASN A 156 8.69 24.32 -18.12
CA ASN A 156 10.01 24.84 -17.74
C ASN A 156 10.55 24.22 -16.44
N PHE A 157 9.69 23.66 -15.60
CA PHE A 157 10.07 23.16 -14.28
C PHE A 157 10.05 21.64 -14.23
N LYS A 158 11.25 21.07 -14.13
CA LYS A 158 11.47 19.62 -14.03
C LYS A 158 11.42 19.09 -12.59
N CYS A 159 11.54 19.96 -11.59
CA CYS A 159 11.66 19.57 -10.20
C CYS A 159 10.90 20.52 -9.27
N LEU A 160 10.11 19.96 -8.35
CA LEU A 160 9.43 20.67 -7.26
C LEU A 160 10.00 20.19 -5.91
N TYR A 161 10.32 21.11 -5.01
CA TYR A 161 10.82 20.78 -3.66
C TYR A 161 9.75 21.07 -2.59
N ILE A 162 9.51 20.12 -1.68
CA ILE A 162 8.40 20.15 -0.69
C ILE A 162 8.86 19.87 0.76
#